data_AF-G5IYK2-F1
#
_entry.id   AF-G5IYK2-F1
#
_cell.length_a   1.000
_cell.length_b   1.000
_cell.length_c   1.000
_cell.angle_alpha   90.00
_cell.angle_beta   90.00
_cell.angle_gamma   90.00
#
_symmetry.space_group_name_H-M   'P 1'
#
loop_
_entity.id
_entity.type
_entity.pdbx_description
1 polymer ?
#
loop_
_entity_poly.entity_id
_entity_poly.type
_entity_poly.pdbx_seq_one_letter_code
_entity_poly.pdbx_strand_id
1 'polypeptide(L)'
;MITGELRSQVDQLWTTFWNNGISNPLSVIEQISYLLFIKRLDDLELAKEKKAKRLGKPVQNPTFLPEKQGARWSYFKNLDDSEEMLYMVRDVAFPFIKELGGKAGETAYTRHMKDAVFLISNPALLSNVVAQIEKIPMDDRDTKGDLYEYMLSKIASAGQNGQFRTPRHIIKLMVELMQPSPLEVVCDPACGTAGFLVAVA
;
A
#
# COMPACT_ATOMS: atom_id res chain seq x y z
N MET A 1 11.85 11.50 -6.51
CA MET A 1 11.06 12.36 -7.42
C MET A 1 10.43 11.43 -8.44
N ILE A 2 9.11 11.41 -8.53
CA ILE A 2 8.41 10.49 -9.44
C ILE A 2 8.87 10.66 -10.87
N THR A 3 9.24 9.54 -11.49
CA THR A 3 9.53 9.43 -12.91
C THR A 3 8.27 9.68 -13.75
N GLY A 4 8.43 10.17 -14.98
CA GLY A 4 7.29 10.38 -15.89
C GLY A 4 6.46 9.11 -16.13
N GLU A 5 7.12 7.95 -16.14
CA GLU A 5 6.49 6.65 -16.31
C GLU A 5 5.55 6.29 -15.14
N LEU A 6 6.01 6.44 -13.90
CA LEU A 6 5.20 6.12 -12.72
C LEU A 6 4.01 7.08 -12.59
N ARG A 7 4.17 8.36 -12.93
CA ARG A 7 3.02 9.30 -13.07
C ARG A 7 1.99 8.77 -14.06
N SER A 8 2.43 8.34 -15.24
CA SER A 8 1.54 7.82 -16.27
C SER A 8 0.81 6.56 -15.82
N GLN A 9 1.47 5.65 -15.11
CA GLN A 9 0.84 4.43 -14.56
C GLN A 9 -0.25 4.77 -13.55
N VAL A 10 0.00 5.74 -12.66
CA VAL A 10 -0.99 6.19 -11.68
C VAL A 10 -2.17 6.88 -12.35
N ASP A 11 -1.92 7.69 -13.37
CA ASP A 11 -2.97 8.36 -14.13
C ASP A 11 -3.87 7.33 -14.84
N GLN A 12 -3.29 6.28 -15.42
CA GLN A 12 -4.03 5.18 -16.03
C GLN A 12 -4.89 4.43 -15.01
N LEU A 13 -4.35 4.13 -13.82
CA LEU A 13 -5.11 3.52 -12.73
C LEU A 13 -6.31 4.39 -12.35
N TRP A 14 -6.08 5.69 -12.15
CA TRP A 14 -7.13 6.64 -11.82
C TRP A 14 -8.24 6.67 -12.87
N THR A 15 -7.89 6.78 -14.15
CA THR A 15 -8.84 6.76 -15.27
C THR A 15 -9.62 5.44 -15.31
N THR A 16 -8.97 4.31 -15.00
CA THR A 16 -9.62 3.00 -14.95
C THR A 16 -10.72 2.95 -13.90
N PHE A 17 -10.47 3.45 -12.69
CA PHE A 17 -11.50 3.55 -11.64
C PHE A 17 -12.63 4.49 -12.05
N TRP A 18 -12.29 5.67 -12.58
CA TRP A 18 -13.26 6.70 -12.96
C TRP A 18 -14.23 6.20 -14.03
N ASN A 19 -13.72 5.53 -15.06
CA ASN A 19 -14.51 4.97 -16.16
C ASN A 19 -15.45 3.84 -15.71
N ASN A 20 -15.18 3.21 -14.56
CA ASN A 20 -15.98 2.12 -14.01
C ASN A 20 -16.84 2.56 -12.82
N GLY A 21 -17.09 3.86 -12.67
CA GLY A 21 -18.07 4.40 -11.72
C GLY A 21 -17.55 4.67 -10.30
N ILE A 22 -16.26 4.41 -10.01
CA ILE A 22 -15.63 4.82 -8.76
C ILE A 22 -14.94 6.16 -9.01
N SER A 23 -15.69 7.25 -8.84
CA SER A 23 -15.23 8.61 -9.11
C SER A 23 -14.82 9.39 -7.86
N ASN A 24 -15.13 8.91 -6.65
CA ASN A 24 -14.68 9.60 -5.44
C ASN A 24 -13.15 9.45 -5.29
N PRO A 25 -12.38 10.56 -5.33
CA PRO A 25 -10.92 10.53 -5.23
C PRO A 25 -10.39 9.80 -3.99
N LEU A 26 -11.04 9.99 -2.83
CA LEU A 26 -10.65 9.33 -1.59
C LEU A 26 -10.83 7.82 -1.69
N SER A 27 -12.00 7.39 -2.20
CA SER A 27 -12.28 5.97 -2.39
C SER A 27 -11.29 5.31 -3.34
N VAL A 28 -10.92 5.96 -4.45
CA VAL A 28 -9.90 5.45 -5.39
C VAL A 28 -8.56 5.23 -4.68
N ILE A 29 -8.09 6.20 -3.89
CA ILE A 29 -6.84 6.06 -3.14
C ILE A 29 -6.93 4.91 -2.14
N GLU A 30 -8.03 4.79 -1.40
CA GLU A 30 -8.23 3.70 -0.43
C GLU A 30 -8.15 2.33 -1.12
N GLN A 31 -8.87 2.13 -2.23
CA GLN A 31 -8.87 0.86 -2.95
C GLN A 31 -7.47 0.51 -3.49
N ILE A 32 -6.77 1.48 -4.08
CA ILE A 32 -5.39 1.29 -4.53
C ILE A 32 -4.49 0.97 -3.33
N SER A 33 -4.64 1.68 -2.22
CA SER A 33 -3.83 1.48 -1.00
C SER A 33 -3.99 0.07 -0.44
N TYR A 34 -5.22 -0.48 -0.40
CA TYR A 34 -5.46 -1.85 0.05
C TYR A 34 -4.76 -2.87 -0.85
N LEU A 35 -4.88 -2.72 -2.17
CA LEU A 35 -4.25 -3.64 -3.13
C LEU A 35 -2.72 -3.57 -3.07
N LEU A 36 -2.16 -2.36 -2.99
CA LEU A 36 -0.73 -2.15 -2.80
C LEU A 36 -0.21 -2.76 -1.49
N PHE A 37 -0.99 -2.65 -0.42
CA PHE A 37 -0.65 -3.24 0.87
C PHE A 37 -0.63 -4.78 0.78
N ILE A 38 -1.66 -5.40 0.16
CA ILE A 38 -1.71 -6.84 -0.08
C ILE A 38 -0.49 -7.30 -0.90
N LYS A 39 -0.19 -6.61 -2.01
CA LYS A 39 1.00 -6.88 -2.83
C LYS A 39 2.28 -6.83 -1.99
N ARG A 40 2.43 -5.77 -1.19
CA ARG A 40 3.64 -5.55 -0.38
C ARG A 40 3.84 -6.63 0.68
N LEU A 41 2.77 -7.07 1.33
CA LEU A 41 2.84 -8.16 2.32
C LEU A 41 3.37 -9.44 1.66
N ASP A 42 2.87 -9.76 0.47
CA ASP A 42 3.31 -10.94 -0.26
C ASP A 42 4.74 -10.81 -0.80
N ASP A 43 5.13 -9.64 -1.33
CA ASP A 43 6.51 -9.38 -1.76
C ASP A 43 7.52 -9.58 -0.60
N LEU A 44 7.16 -9.17 0.61
CA LEU A 44 7.95 -9.39 1.82
C LEU A 44 8.02 -10.88 2.20
N GLU A 45 6.92 -11.61 2.09
CA GLU A 45 6.89 -13.05 2.34
C GLU A 45 7.76 -13.81 1.32
N LEU A 46 7.63 -13.50 0.03
CA LEU A 46 8.46 -14.06 -1.04
C LEU A 46 9.95 -13.80 -0.80
N ALA A 47 10.31 -12.63 -0.26
CA ALA A 47 11.69 -12.33 0.12
C ALA A 47 12.17 -13.19 1.30
N LYS A 48 11.32 -13.43 2.32
CA LYS A 48 11.63 -14.35 3.43
C LYS A 48 11.78 -15.78 2.92
N GLU A 49 10.90 -16.25 2.05
CA GLU A 49 10.93 -17.59 1.44
C GLU A 49 12.20 -17.81 0.61
N LYS A 50 12.57 -16.83 -0.24
CA LYS A 50 13.83 -16.85 -1.00
C LYS A 50 15.04 -16.94 -0.07
N LYS A 51 15.06 -16.17 1.01
CA LYS A 51 16.15 -16.21 2.01
C LYS A 51 16.21 -17.55 2.73
N ALA A 52 15.06 -18.08 3.17
CA ALA A 52 14.94 -19.37 3.84
C ALA A 52 15.44 -20.51 2.96
N LYS A 53 15.01 -20.54 1.68
CA LYS A 53 15.46 -21.52 0.67
C LYS A 53 16.97 -21.46 0.44
N ARG A 54 17.56 -20.26 0.34
CA ARG A 54 19.02 -20.09 0.19
C ARG A 54 19.81 -20.59 1.40
N LEU A 55 19.25 -20.47 2.60
CA LEU A 55 19.90 -20.87 3.85
C LEU A 55 19.58 -22.31 4.27
N GLY A 56 18.70 -23.02 3.55
CA GLY A 56 18.23 -24.36 3.92
C GLY A 56 17.47 -24.39 5.26
N LYS A 57 16.84 -23.27 5.64
CA LYS A 57 16.12 -23.12 6.92
C LYS A 57 14.62 -22.92 6.66
N PRO A 58 13.74 -23.23 7.63
CA PRO A 58 12.33 -22.88 7.53
C PRO A 58 12.14 -21.36 7.54
N VAL A 59 11.03 -20.89 6.96
CA VAL A 59 10.63 -19.48 7.00
C VAL A 59 10.34 -19.10 8.45
N GLN A 60 11.00 -18.05 8.94
CA GLN A 60 10.77 -17.54 10.28
C GLN A 60 9.62 -16.53 10.26
N ASN A 61 8.69 -16.67 11.21
CA ASN A 61 7.53 -15.79 11.39
C ASN A 61 6.79 -15.53 10.05
N PRO A 62 6.22 -16.60 9.45
CA PRO A 62 5.48 -16.47 8.19
C PRO A 62 4.27 -15.56 8.38
N THR A 63 4.05 -14.68 7.41
CA THR A 63 2.90 -13.77 7.41
C THR A 63 1.64 -14.52 7.01
N PHE A 64 1.77 -15.42 6.04
CA PHE A 64 0.66 -16.22 5.51
C PHE A 64 0.82 -17.65 6.01
N LEU A 65 -0.06 -18.07 6.90
CA LEU A 65 -0.16 -19.47 7.32
C LEU A 65 -0.66 -20.34 6.14
N PRO A 66 -0.48 -21.68 6.19
CA PRO A 66 -0.91 -22.58 5.12
C PRO A 66 -2.38 -22.39 4.68
N GLU A 67 -3.27 -22.11 5.63
CA GLU A 67 -4.70 -21.84 5.40
C GLU A 67 -5.00 -20.45 4.83
N LYS A 68 -4.01 -19.54 4.82
CA LYS A 68 -4.14 -18.16 4.31
C LYS A 68 -3.38 -17.93 3.00
N GLN A 69 -2.88 -18.97 2.34
CA GLN A 69 -2.15 -18.82 1.07
C GLN A 69 -3.00 -18.19 -0.05
N GLY A 70 -4.32 -18.38 -0.02
CA GLY A 70 -5.24 -17.75 -0.97
C GLY A 70 -5.29 -16.22 -0.89
N ALA A 71 -4.86 -15.62 0.24
CA ALA A 71 -4.80 -14.17 0.41
C ALA A 71 -3.59 -13.53 -0.29
N ARG A 72 -2.68 -14.32 -0.87
CA ARG A 72 -1.42 -13.84 -1.43
C ARG A 72 -1.63 -13.22 -2.80
N TRP A 73 -0.97 -12.09 -3.04
CA TRP A 73 -0.96 -11.42 -4.35
C TRP A 73 -0.47 -12.35 -5.47
N SER A 74 0.62 -13.10 -5.23
CA SER A 74 1.19 -14.07 -6.15
C SER A 74 0.25 -15.23 -6.49
N TYR A 75 -0.79 -15.46 -5.69
CA TYR A 75 -1.81 -16.44 -5.97
C TYR A 75 -2.86 -15.84 -6.92
N PHE A 76 -3.63 -14.85 -6.47
CA PHE A 76 -4.79 -14.40 -7.24
C PHE A 76 -4.43 -13.62 -8.52
N LYS A 77 -3.24 -13.02 -8.63
CA LYS A 77 -2.84 -12.30 -9.84
C LYS A 77 -2.69 -13.18 -11.09
N ASN A 78 -2.54 -14.49 -10.87
CA ASN A 78 -2.38 -15.49 -11.93
C ASN A 78 -3.67 -16.26 -12.22
N LEU A 79 -4.81 -15.85 -11.63
CA LEU A 79 -6.11 -16.44 -11.94
C LEU A 79 -6.60 -15.90 -13.28
N ASP A 80 -6.99 -16.82 -14.17
CA ASP A 80 -7.57 -16.48 -15.47
C ASP A 80 -9.04 -16.06 -15.34
N ASP A 81 -9.75 -16.56 -14.31
CA ASP A 81 -11.13 -16.18 -14.02
C ASP A 81 -11.17 -14.91 -13.14
N SER A 82 -11.74 -13.85 -13.69
CA SER A 82 -11.87 -12.57 -12.99
C SER A 82 -12.88 -12.62 -11.84
N GLU A 83 -13.91 -13.47 -11.91
CA GLU A 83 -14.88 -13.66 -10.82
C GLU A 83 -14.22 -14.36 -9.63
N GLU A 84 -13.41 -15.38 -9.91
CA GLU A 84 -12.60 -16.05 -8.89
C GLU A 84 -11.59 -15.08 -8.26
N MET A 85 -10.91 -14.27 -9.07
CA MET A 85 -10.02 -13.21 -8.57
C MET A 85 -10.77 -12.23 -7.65
N LEU A 86 -11.97 -11.81 -8.03
CA LEU A 86 -12.80 -10.92 -7.20
C LEU A 86 -13.14 -11.55 -5.86
N TYR A 87 -13.57 -12.81 -5.85
CA TYR A 87 -13.81 -13.56 -4.63
C TYR A 87 -12.55 -13.62 -3.74
N MET A 88 -11.42 -14.02 -4.31
CA MET A 88 -10.16 -14.14 -3.57
C MET A 88 -9.69 -12.80 -2.99
N VAL A 89 -9.84 -11.70 -3.73
CA VAL A 89 -9.44 -10.38 -3.22
C VAL A 89 -10.43 -9.85 -2.18
N ARG A 90 -11.73 -9.84 -2.49
CA ARG A 90 -12.78 -9.24 -1.64
C ARG A 90 -13.05 -10.04 -0.38
N ASP A 91 -13.13 -11.36 -0.50
CA ASP A 91 -13.65 -12.24 0.57
C ASP A 91 -12.53 -12.99 1.30
N VAL A 92 -11.31 -13.03 0.76
CA VAL A 92 -10.17 -13.72 1.39
C VAL A 92 -9.04 -12.75 1.75
N ALA A 93 -8.48 -12.03 0.78
CA ALA A 93 -7.31 -11.17 1.00
C ALA A 93 -7.64 -9.89 1.78
N PHE A 94 -8.74 -9.21 1.44
CA PHE A 94 -9.14 -7.98 2.13
C PHE A 94 -9.50 -8.20 3.61
N PRO A 95 -10.31 -9.22 3.98
CA PRO A 95 -10.56 -9.52 5.39
C PRO A 95 -9.29 -9.93 6.14
N PHE A 96 -8.40 -10.69 5.50
CA PHE A 96 -7.10 -11.05 6.08
C PHE A 96 -6.28 -9.81 6.48
N ILE A 97 -6.17 -8.80 5.59
CA ILE A 97 -5.41 -7.59 5.95
C ILE A 97 -6.11 -6.74 7.00
N LYS A 98 -7.45 -6.79 7.14
CA LYS A 98 -8.17 -6.05 8.20
C LYS A 98 -7.83 -6.55 9.61
N GLU A 99 -7.49 -7.83 9.73
CA GLU A 99 -7.19 -8.52 10.99
C GLU A 99 -5.68 -8.77 11.17
N LEU A 100 -4.83 -8.08 10.39
CA LEU A 100 -3.39 -8.26 10.50
C LEU A 100 -2.88 -7.77 11.87
N GLY A 101 -2.15 -8.65 12.58
CA GLY A 101 -1.53 -8.33 13.87
C GLY A 101 -2.47 -8.41 15.08
N GLY A 102 -3.71 -8.88 14.92
CA GLY A 102 -4.67 -9.08 16.01
C GLY A 102 -6.11 -9.00 15.52
N LYS A 103 -7.08 -9.32 16.39
CA LYS A 103 -8.51 -9.14 16.04
C LYS A 103 -8.87 -7.66 15.96
N ALA A 104 -9.98 -7.36 15.29
CA ALA A 104 -10.51 -6.01 15.12
C ALA A 104 -10.54 -5.22 16.45
N GLY A 105 -9.71 -4.18 16.56
CA GLY A 105 -9.65 -3.27 17.70
C GLY A 105 -8.55 -3.54 18.73
N GLU A 106 -7.82 -4.65 18.62
CA GLU A 106 -6.73 -5.02 19.53
C GLU A 106 -5.46 -4.18 19.30
N THR A 107 -5.23 -3.75 18.06
CA THR A 107 -4.07 -2.94 17.67
C THR A 107 -4.51 -1.58 17.11
N ALA A 108 -3.62 -0.60 17.12
CA ALA A 108 -3.89 0.70 16.47
C ALA A 108 -4.28 0.50 14.99
N TYR A 109 -3.57 -0.38 14.28
CA TYR A 109 -3.86 -0.73 12.90
C TYR A 109 -5.26 -1.29 12.69
N THR A 110 -5.64 -2.34 13.43
CA THR A 110 -6.95 -3.01 13.28
C THR A 110 -8.12 -2.08 13.65
N ARG A 111 -7.90 -1.09 14.53
CA ARG A 111 -8.89 -0.07 14.84
C ARG A 111 -9.17 0.85 13.64
N HIS A 112 -8.13 1.30 12.94
CA HIS A 112 -8.29 2.12 11.72
C HIS A 112 -8.86 1.33 10.54
N MET A 113 -8.56 0.03 10.45
CA MET A 113 -9.09 -0.85 9.40
C MET A 113 -10.52 -1.34 9.65
N LYS A 114 -11.08 -1.15 10.85
CA LYS A 114 -12.40 -1.70 11.24
C LYS A 114 -13.50 -1.34 10.23
N ASP A 115 -13.59 -0.06 9.88
CA ASP A 115 -14.62 0.48 9.00
C ASP A 115 -14.18 0.55 7.52
N ALA A 116 -13.01 -0.01 7.20
CA ALA A 116 -12.53 -0.11 5.82
C ALA A 116 -13.44 -1.03 5.00
N VAL A 117 -13.81 -0.58 3.80
CA VAL A 117 -14.67 -1.31 2.86
C VAL A 117 -13.96 -1.46 1.51
N PHE A 118 -14.07 -2.65 0.93
CA PHE A 118 -13.65 -2.92 -0.43
C PHE A 118 -14.81 -2.64 -1.39
N LEU A 119 -14.63 -1.69 -2.31
CA LEU A 119 -15.71 -1.14 -3.14
C LEU A 119 -15.74 -1.71 -4.56
N ILE A 120 -14.67 -2.36 -5.01
CA ILE A 120 -14.61 -2.94 -6.35
C ILE A 120 -15.54 -4.16 -6.39
N SER A 121 -16.61 -4.06 -7.15
CA SER A 121 -17.59 -5.15 -7.37
C SER A 121 -17.58 -5.70 -8.79
N ASN A 122 -16.90 -5.02 -9.73
CA ASN A 122 -16.77 -5.45 -11.12
C ASN A 122 -15.49 -6.31 -11.28
N PRO A 123 -15.61 -7.60 -11.67
CA PRO A 123 -14.47 -8.50 -11.85
C PRO A 123 -13.45 -8.01 -12.89
N ALA A 124 -13.93 -7.50 -14.03
CA ALA A 124 -13.05 -7.02 -15.11
C ALA A 124 -12.28 -5.76 -14.69
N LEU A 125 -12.91 -4.88 -13.90
CA LEU A 125 -12.23 -3.73 -13.30
C LEU A 125 -11.09 -4.21 -12.39
N LEU A 126 -11.37 -5.16 -11.49
CA LEU A 126 -10.37 -5.65 -10.56
C LEU A 126 -9.16 -6.26 -11.29
N SER A 127 -9.42 -7.16 -12.24
CA SER A 127 -8.37 -7.81 -13.03
C SER A 127 -7.47 -6.79 -13.74
N ASN A 128 -8.07 -5.76 -14.34
CA ASN A 128 -7.32 -4.67 -14.97
C ASN A 128 -6.48 -3.86 -13.96
N VAL A 129 -7.06 -3.52 -12.80
CA VAL A 129 -6.34 -2.80 -11.74
C VAL A 129 -5.17 -3.63 -11.18
N VAL A 130 -5.37 -4.93 -10.93
CA VAL A 130 -4.32 -5.85 -10.47
C VAL A 130 -3.19 -5.91 -11.49
N ALA A 131 -3.50 -6.06 -12.77
CA ALA A 131 -2.51 -6.08 -13.85
C ALA A 131 -1.73 -4.76 -13.99
N GLN A 132 -2.38 -3.61 -13.75
CA GLN A 132 -1.73 -2.31 -13.74
C GLN A 132 -0.80 -2.14 -12.52
N ILE A 133 -1.27 -2.52 -11.33
CA ILE A 133 -0.47 -2.45 -10.10
C ILE A 133 0.77 -3.35 -10.15
N GLU A 134 0.68 -4.52 -10.79
CA GLU A 134 1.82 -5.43 -10.93
C GLU A 134 3.01 -4.78 -11.66
N LYS A 135 2.74 -3.84 -12.57
CA LYS A 135 3.77 -3.11 -13.33
C LYS A 135 4.42 -1.99 -12.53
N ILE A 136 3.89 -1.66 -11.35
CA ILE A 136 4.43 -0.59 -10.52
C ILE A 136 5.64 -1.14 -9.72
N PRO A 137 6.84 -0.55 -9.88
CA PRO A 137 8.02 -0.99 -9.15
C PRO A 137 7.86 -0.72 -7.65
N MET A 138 7.93 -1.78 -6.83
CA MET A 138 7.69 -1.76 -5.38
C MET A 138 8.95 -2.06 -4.56
N ASP A 139 10.12 -1.96 -5.17
CA ASP A 139 11.38 -2.40 -4.55
C ASP A 139 11.91 -1.34 -3.58
N ASP A 140 11.92 -0.08 -4.02
CA ASP A 140 12.41 1.07 -3.27
C ASP A 140 11.36 1.61 -2.28
N ARG A 141 11.80 2.12 -1.12
CA ARG A 141 10.94 2.85 -0.19
C ARG A 141 10.57 4.22 -0.75
N ASP A 142 11.49 4.87 -1.46
CA ASP A 142 11.26 6.22 -1.99
C ASP A 142 10.17 6.21 -3.07
N THR A 143 10.21 5.27 -4.00
CA THR A 143 9.18 5.09 -5.05
C THR A 143 7.76 4.92 -4.49
N LYS A 144 7.61 4.26 -3.34
CA LYS A 144 6.31 4.06 -2.68
C LYS A 144 5.77 5.35 -2.07
N GLY A 145 6.63 6.09 -1.38
CA GLY A 145 6.29 7.39 -0.81
C GLY A 145 5.90 8.37 -1.92
N ASP A 146 6.71 8.41 -2.96
CA ASP A 146 6.48 9.18 -4.19
C ASP A 146 5.11 8.83 -4.81
N LEU A 147 4.83 7.55 -5.05
CA LEU A 147 3.53 7.06 -5.57
C LEU A 147 2.35 7.57 -4.73
N TYR A 148 2.40 7.34 -3.42
CA TYR A 148 1.32 7.76 -2.52
C TYR A 148 1.16 9.28 -2.49
N GLU A 149 2.27 10.02 -2.49
CA GLU A 149 2.25 11.48 -2.57
C GLU A 149 1.61 12.00 -3.85
N TYR A 150 1.85 11.36 -4.99
CA TYR A 150 1.22 11.77 -6.24
C TYR A 150 -0.26 11.44 -6.28
N MET A 151 -0.68 10.28 -5.77
CA MET A 151 -2.09 9.99 -5.58
C MET A 151 -2.76 11.06 -4.70
N LEU A 152 -2.15 11.45 -3.57
CA LEU A 152 -2.65 12.54 -2.74
C LEU A 152 -2.68 13.88 -3.48
N SER A 153 -1.71 14.16 -4.36
CA SER A 153 -1.71 15.40 -5.15
C SER A 153 -2.88 15.48 -6.15
N LYS A 154 -3.39 14.34 -6.62
CA LYS A 154 -4.60 14.27 -7.45
C LYS A 154 -5.86 14.66 -6.68
N ILE A 155 -5.91 14.39 -5.38
CA ILE A 155 -6.94 14.95 -4.49
C ILE A 155 -6.72 16.46 -4.31
N ALA A 156 -5.47 16.88 -4.07
CA ALA A 156 -5.13 18.28 -3.81
C ALA A 156 -5.38 19.23 -5.00
N SER A 157 -5.40 18.70 -6.22
CA SER A 157 -5.71 19.49 -7.42
C SER A 157 -7.21 19.78 -7.56
N ALA A 158 -8.06 19.12 -6.75
CA ALA A 158 -9.48 19.39 -6.59
C ALA A 158 -9.78 20.36 -5.41
N GLY A 159 -8.78 20.83 -4.66
CA GLY A 159 -8.97 21.74 -3.53
C GLY A 159 -7.70 22.09 -2.73
N GLN A 160 -7.56 23.39 -2.45
CA GLN A 160 -6.46 24.14 -1.83
C GLN A 160 -5.94 23.55 -0.50
N ASN A 161 -4.82 22.79 -0.51
CA ASN A 161 -4.28 22.16 0.72
C ASN A 161 -2.74 21.93 0.71
N GLY A 162 -1.94 22.97 0.49
CA GLY A 162 -0.49 22.93 0.80
C GLY A 162 -0.15 22.72 2.29
N GLN A 163 -1.16 22.55 3.14
CA GLN A 163 -1.09 22.53 4.61
C GLN A 163 -0.63 21.22 5.24
N PHE A 164 -0.50 20.12 4.48
CA PHE A 164 -0.19 18.79 5.02
C PHE A 164 1.21 18.26 4.66
N ARG A 165 2.05 19.06 3.96
CA ARG A 165 3.30 18.53 3.39
C ARG A 165 4.50 19.46 3.51
N THR A 166 5.59 18.88 3.98
CA THR A 166 6.95 19.42 3.87
C THR A 166 7.69 18.74 2.71
N PRO A 167 8.39 19.47 1.82
CA PRO A 167 9.17 18.85 0.75
C PRO A 167 10.26 17.89 1.27
N ARG A 168 10.48 16.77 0.58
CA ARG A 168 11.39 15.70 1.03
C ARG A 168 12.84 16.15 1.26
N HIS A 169 13.35 17.04 0.43
CA HIS A 169 14.70 17.58 0.61
C HIS A 169 14.81 18.45 1.88
N ILE A 170 13.72 19.13 2.27
CA ILE A 170 13.67 19.90 3.53
C ILE A 170 13.62 18.95 4.73
N ILE A 171 12.77 17.91 4.67
CA ILE A 171 12.72 16.88 5.72
C ILE A 171 14.11 16.26 5.93
N LYS A 172 14.75 15.82 4.84
CA LYS A 172 16.08 15.20 4.88
C LYS A 172 17.12 16.14 5.48
N LEU A 173 17.18 17.39 5.00
CA LEU A 173 18.08 18.40 5.55
C LEU A 173 17.87 18.61 7.05
N MET A 174 16.63 18.75 7.49
CA MET A 174 16.30 18.97 8.90
C MET A 174 16.67 17.78 9.77
N VAL A 175 16.43 16.55 9.32
CA VAL A 175 16.82 15.32 10.04
C VAL A 175 18.34 15.18 10.10
N GLU A 176 19.04 15.45 9.00
CA GLU A 176 20.51 15.43 8.95
C GLU A 176 21.14 16.46 9.90
N LEU A 177 20.53 17.63 10.05
CA LEU A 177 20.96 18.65 11.01
C LEU A 177 20.61 18.29 12.46
N MET A 178 19.47 17.63 12.69
CA MET A 178 19.03 17.22 14.03
C MET A 178 19.84 16.06 14.61
N GLN A 179 20.38 15.18 13.76
CA GLN A 179 21.17 14.00 14.17
C GLN A 179 20.55 13.17 15.31
N PRO A 180 19.28 12.75 15.18
CA PRO A 180 18.60 12.01 16.26
C PRO A 180 19.27 10.66 16.55
N SER A 181 19.39 10.32 17.83
CA SER A 181 19.93 9.05 18.32
C SER A 181 18.82 7.99 18.50
N PRO A 182 19.12 6.68 18.37
CA PRO A 182 18.13 5.61 18.55
C PRO A 182 17.44 5.55 19.92
N LEU A 183 18.01 6.19 20.94
CA LEU A 183 17.45 6.25 22.29
C LEU A 183 16.60 7.51 22.53
N GLU A 184 16.57 8.44 21.58
CA GLU A 184 15.82 9.69 21.69
C GLU A 184 14.37 9.53 21.23
N VAL A 185 13.49 10.24 21.91
CA VAL A 185 12.06 10.27 21.57
C VAL A 185 11.81 11.42 20.61
N VAL A 186 11.27 11.09 19.44
CA VAL A 186 10.96 12.06 18.38
C VAL A 186 9.45 12.29 18.36
N CYS A 187 9.05 13.56 18.39
CA CYS A 187 7.65 13.97 18.30
C CYS A 187 7.46 14.97 17.15
N ASP A 188 6.48 14.71 16.29
CA ASP A 188 6.01 15.64 15.29
C ASP A 188 4.52 15.93 15.57
N PRO A 189 4.17 17.06 16.20
CA PRO A 189 2.80 17.36 16.62
C PRO A 189 1.89 17.78 15.45
N ALA A 190 2.44 17.97 14.25
CA ALA A 190 1.71 18.33 13.04
C ALA A 190 2.12 17.41 11.88
N CYS A 191 2.24 16.11 12.16
CA CYS A 191 2.98 15.18 11.32
C CYS A 191 2.43 14.97 9.91
N GLY A 192 1.17 15.31 9.64
CA GLY A 192 0.56 15.14 8.33
C GLY A 192 0.72 13.70 7.83
N THR A 193 1.48 13.49 6.74
CA THR A 193 1.83 12.17 6.21
C THR A 193 2.99 11.48 6.95
N ALA A 194 3.34 11.95 8.15
CA ALA A 194 4.43 11.50 9.01
C ALA A 194 5.83 11.57 8.35
N GLY A 195 6.05 12.55 7.48
CA GLY A 195 7.27 12.66 6.68
C GLY A 195 8.57 12.70 7.51
N PHE A 196 8.58 13.46 8.62
CA PHE A 196 9.73 13.51 9.54
C PHE A 196 9.92 12.21 10.30
N LEU A 197 8.86 11.64 10.88
CA LEU A 197 8.94 10.41 11.66
C LEU A 197 9.45 9.23 10.83
N VAL A 198 9.04 9.14 9.56
CA VAL A 198 9.53 8.12 8.62
C VAL A 198 11.00 8.34 8.24
N ALA A 199 11.46 9.59 8.16
CA ALA A 199 12.85 9.89 7.81
C ALA A 199 13.82 9.67 8.98
N VAL A 200 13.35 9.71 10.22
CA VAL A 200 14.15 9.44 11.41
C VAL A 200 14.22 7.94 11.75
N ALA A 201 13.23 7.15 11.32
CA ALA A 201 13.10 5.71 11.59
C ALA A 201 13.95 4.82 10.66
#